data_AF-A0A418MUC4-F1
#
_entry.id   AF-A0A418MUC4-F1
#
_cell.length_a   1.000
_cell.length_b   1.000
_cell.length_c   1.000
_cell.angle_alpha   90.00
_cell.angle_beta   90.00
_cell.angle_gamma   90.00
#
_symmetry.space_group_name_H-M   'P 1'
#
loop_
_entity.id
_entity.type
_entity.pdbx_description
1 polymer ?
#
loop_
_entity_poly.entity_id
_entity_poly.type
_entity_poly.pdbx_seq_one_letter_code
_entity_poly.pdbx_strand_id
1 'polypeptide(L)' 'MELVGSHEIRIMLGGISKQRVYVITSNRNFPEPVADLMQGKVWRKSDVEAWIRQHRPELTQD' A
#
# COMPACT_ATOMS: atom_id res chain seq x y z
N MET A 1 -10.17 2.31 -13.16
CA MET A 1 -9.41 1.47 -12.22
C MET A 1 -8.16 2.23 -11.84
N GLU A 2 -8.07 2.71 -10.59
CA GLU A 2 -6.89 3.46 -10.12
C GLU A 2 -5.85 2.50 -9.54
N LEU A 3 -4.59 2.69 -9.94
CA LEU A 3 -3.44 1.90 -9.48
C LEU A 3 -2.48 2.77 -8.69
N VAL A 4 -1.81 2.16 -7.72
CA VAL A 4 -0.78 2.80 -6.89
C VAL A 4 0.48 1.93 -6.88
N GLY A 5 1.65 2.57 -6.88
CA GLY A 5 2.92 1.92 -6.64
C GLY A 5 3.37 2.11 -5.19
N SER A 6 4.56 1.59 -4.88
CA SER A 6 5.14 1.67 -3.53
C SER A 6 5.33 3.11 -3.03
N HIS A 7 5.51 4.08 -3.93
CA HIS A 7 5.65 5.49 -3.51
C HIS A 7 4.32 6.10 -3.08
N GLU A 8 3.23 5.87 -3.82
CA GLU A 8 1.91 6.36 -3.45
C GLU A 8 1.45 5.70 -2.13
N ILE A 9 1.66 4.38 -2.00
CA ILE A 9 1.37 3.63 -0.76
C ILE A 9 2.11 4.21 0.44
N ARG A 10 3.36 4.68 0.24
CA ARG A 10 4.12 5.37 1.28
C ARG A 10 3.38 6.60 1.82
N ILE A 11 2.85 7.42 0.92
CA ILE A 11 2.13 8.65 1.28
C ILE A 11 0.83 8.30 1.99
N MET A 12 0.08 7.31 1.46
CA MET A 12 -1.15 6.81 2.10
C MET A 12 -0.91 6.27 3.51
N LEU A 13 0.28 5.75 3.80
CA LEU A 13 0.69 5.25 5.12
C LEU A 13 1.29 6.35 6.03
N GLY A 14 1.02 7.63 5.77
CA GLY A 14 1.52 8.74 6.59
C GLY A 14 2.99 9.11 6.33
N GLY A 15 3.52 8.79 5.15
CA GLY A 15 4.87 9.23 4.74
C GLY A 15 6.03 8.42 5.33
N ILE A 16 5.79 7.19 5.77
CA ILE A 16 6.78 6.27 6.37
C ILE A 16 8.01 6.00 5.48
N SER A 17 9.06 5.35 6.00
CA SER A 17 10.26 5.07 5.20
C SER A 17 9.99 4.07 4.05
N LYS A 18 10.78 4.16 2.96
CA LYS A 18 10.70 3.20 1.83
C LYS A 18 10.89 1.75 2.29
N GLN A 19 11.83 1.50 3.19
CA GLN A 19 12.06 0.18 3.77
C GLN A 19 10.82 -0.33 4.52
N ARG A 20 10.14 0.53 5.30
CA ARG A 20 8.93 0.14 6.02
C ARG A 20 7.78 -0.17 5.07
N VAL A 21 7.62 0.57 3.99
CA VAL A 21 6.63 0.25 2.94
C VAL A 21 6.93 -1.12 2.34
N TYR A 22 8.18 -1.38 1.95
CA TYR A 22 8.56 -2.68 1.38
C TYR A 22 8.22 -3.86 2.29
N VAL A 23 8.51 -3.75 3.59
CA VAL A 23 8.15 -4.79 4.58
C VAL A 23 6.63 -4.99 4.65
N ILE A 24 5.86 -3.92 4.62
CA ILE A 24 4.38 -3.98 4.65
C ILE A 24 3.86 -4.63 3.36
N THR A 25 4.28 -4.15 2.19
CA THR A 25 3.78 -4.61 0.89
C THR A 25 4.26 -6.01 0.51
N SER A 26 5.26 -6.55 1.20
CA SER A 26 5.73 -7.94 1.04
C SER A 26 5.06 -8.91 2.01
N ASN A 27 4.24 -8.40 2.95
CA ASN A 27 3.54 -9.25 3.90
C ASN A 27 2.35 -9.94 3.22
N ARG A 28 2.15 -11.24 3.48
CA ARG A 28 1.04 -12.04 2.95
C ARG A 28 -0.37 -11.52 3.28
N ASN A 29 -0.50 -10.70 4.32
CA ASN A 29 -1.77 -10.08 4.69
C ASN A 29 -2.01 -8.76 3.97
N PHE A 30 -1.04 -8.24 3.20
CA PHE A 30 -1.22 -7.08 2.34
C PHE A 30 -1.88 -7.50 1.02
N PRO A 31 -2.64 -6.62 0.35
CA PRO A 31 -3.26 -6.95 -0.93
C PRO A 31 -2.26 -7.49 -1.96
N GLU A 32 -2.70 -8.48 -2.73
CA GLU A 32 -1.92 -9.00 -3.85
C GLU A 32 -1.76 -7.91 -4.93
N PRO A 33 -0.56 -7.79 -5.54
CA PRO A 33 -0.34 -6.84 -6.61
C PRO A 33 -1.14 -7.23 -7.86
N VAL A 34 -1.58 -6.23 -8.60
CA VAL A 34 -2.25 -6.42 -9.90
C VAL A 34 -1.24 -6.77 -10.99
N ALA A 35 -0.02 -6.24 -10.88
CA ALA A 35 1.07 -6.55 -11.78
C ALA A 35 2.43 -6.41 -11.08
N ASP A 36 3.41 -7.12 -11.61
CA ASP A 36 4.82 -6.99 -11.25
C ASP A 36 5.57 -6.43 -12.47
N LEU A 37 6.01 -5.17 -12.37
CA LEU A 37 6.69 -4.47 -13.45
C LEU A 37 8.20 -4.39 -13.16
N MET A 38 9.02 -4.11 -14.17
CA MET A 38 10.46 -3.90 -13.95
C MET A 38 10.76 -2.76 -12.96
N GLN A 39 9.87 -1.78 -12.85
CA GLN A 39 9.96 -0.66 -11.90
C GLN A 39 9.40 -0.99 -10.51
N GLY A 40 8.73 -2.14 -10.34
CA GLY A 40 8.11 -2.58 -9.10
C GLY A 40 6.66 -3.05 -9.27
N LYS A 41 6.11 -3.57 -8.17
CA LYS A 41 4.72 -4.01 -8.07
C LYS A 41 3.75 -2.82 -8.06
N VAL A 42 2.55 -3.03 -8.59
CA VAL A 42 1.43 -2.07 -8.53
C VAL A 42 0.17 -2.74 -8.00
N TRP A 43 -0.64 -2.00 -7.24
CA TRP A 43 -1.83 -2.50 -6.56
C TRP A 43 -3.06 -1.71 -6.95
N ARG A 44 -4.26 -2.29 -6.77
CA ARG A 44 -5.51 -1.51 -6.82
C ARG A 44 -5.52 -0.57 -5.63
N LYS A 45 -5.77 0.72 -5.89
CA LYS A 45 -5.87 1.72 -4.82
C LYS A 45 -6.94 1.37 -3.81
N SER A 46 -8.10 0.89 -4.27
CA SER A 46 -9.23 0.47 -3.43
C SER A 46 -8.86 -0.61 -2.41
N ASP A 47 -8.04 -1.58 -2.82
CA ASP A 47 -7.66 -2.71 -1.98
C ASP A 47 -6.67 -2.25 -0.90
N VAL A 48 -5.75 -1.35 -1.25
CA VAL A 48 -4.84 -0.72 -0.29
C VAL A 48 -5.61 0.14 0.71
N GLU A 49 -6.56 0.95 0.26
CA GLU A 49 -7.38 1.77 1.16
C GLU A 49 -8.21 0.93 2.13
N ALA A 50 -8.81 -0.17 1.65
CA ALA A 50 -9.54 -1.12 2.49
C ALA A 50 -8.62 -1.75 3.54
N TRP A 51 -7.41 -2.14 3.13
CA TRP A 51 -6.42 -2.68 4.04
C TRP A 51 -5.99 -1.67 5.11
N ILE A 52 -5.77 -0.40 4.74
CA ILE A 52 -5.41 0.68 5.66
C ILE A 52 -6.54 0.90 6.68
N ARG A 53 -7.79 1.02 6.23
CA ARG A 53 -8.95 1.15 7.15
C ARG A 53 -9.04 0.02 8.16
N GLN A 54 -8.74 -1.21 7.74
CA GLN A 54 -8.83 -2.39 8.60
C GLN A 54 -7.65 -2.51 9.58
N HIS A 55 -6.42 -2.24 9.13
CA HIS A 55 -5.21 -2.56 9.89
C HIS A 55 -4.54 -1.34 10.53
N ARG A 56 -4.93 -0.14 10.10
CA ARG A 56 -4.34 1.14 10.52
C ARG A 56 -5.42 2.20 10.73
N PRO A 57 -6.42 1.93 11.59
CA PRO A 57 -7.52 2.85 11.82
C PRO A 57 -7.04 4.23 12.27
N GLU A 58 -5.89 4.32 12.95
CA GLU A 58 -5.26 5.58 13.37
C GLU A 58 -4.89 6.52 12.21
N LEU A 59 -4.75 6.00 10.99
CA LEU A 59 -4.45 6.79 9.78
C LEU A 59 -5.72 7.24 9.05
N THR A 60 -6.90 6.81 9.51
CA THR A 60 -8.19 7.06 8.84
C THR A 60 -9.17 7.88 9.67
N GLN A 61 -8.74 8.28 10.87
CA GLN A 61 -9.50 9.13 11.77
C GLN A 61 -8.97 10.57 11.61
N ASP A 62 -9.78 11.42 10.98
CA ASP A 62 -9.75 12.89 11.08
C ASP A 62 -11.02 13.34 11.81
#